data_AF-A0A4S8M2Z7-F1
#
_entry.id   AF-A0A4S8M2Z7-F1
#
_cell.length_a   1.000
_cell.length_b   1.000
_cell.length_c   1.000
_cell.angle_alpha   90.00
_cell.angle_beta   90.00
_cell.angle_gamma   90.00
#
_symmetry.space_group_name_H-M   'P 1'
#
loop_
_entity.id
_entity.type
_entity.pdbx_description
1 polymer ?
#
loop_
_entity_poly.entity_id
_entity_poly.type
_entity_poly.pdbx_seq_one_letter_code
_entity_poly.pdbx_strand_id
1 'polypeptide(L)'
;MALPHAYVGMADILSKQLFKAATCNQQRRIGTDHLVPVPGFRHYEVVADTETQLQVQSDCQIDAWTYLPGNFLKNQVVDNLINIRGRGGTFYGDNLSQAIKMATSLTMKWLKFSTDKLGPVQAVIVRLLVDTFGSRILILQGVHNAIKQPEVHILGTKTRKKVDVNQIRTWILANLVSHPLTQKNTPETEVLDEIYSWVENCRPDSFQRQHDLLQIYAKPKHYAQPRNPNTPSSAVFEPQLSNPQIQTHSQPPPPSSISISTFDHIPAPPDPEQTAGILLKVQLLLPFLDNIAPLAVRPRQSAGLKDKFLWHVQQSTDRLLPFQDLAISRRLILADGGPYSPAHLRTRAGFFSAMIFWSVTFNAPIVQVSGFPTLFRSLADWKEAVEQFKEKQPNFFCNTNAYGPCVTDRSPKNIESHYVQQAFGTPLPWLLDSQISVSFKTLFDTFKCLKGLGLFTSFMLAVDYAIAGLVRKPSPAGLGKIVWELKKGGQKGLRNLHYNVDTEQETVEAFCNFHTYLENCIGQRIKEKMMFDVFITEHLLCKDSRLELKDFKQLKTMYGMKKIEDSIFSLSDDV
;
A
#
# COMPACT_ATOMS: atom_id res chain seq x y z
N MET A 1 -32.09 19.64 2.52
CA MET A 1 -31.81 19.01 3.83
C MET A 1 -30.88 17.82 3.61
N ALA A 2 -29.58 18.01 3.79
CA ALA A 2 -28.57 16.97 3.56
C ALA A 2 -27.41 17.18 4.55
N LEU A 3 -27.52 16.64 5.76
CA LEU A 3 -26.48 16.70 6.80
C LEU A 3 -26.51 15.39 7.61
N PRO A 4 -25.84 14.33 7.11
CA PRO A 4 -25.01 13.53 8.03
C PRO A 4 -23.61 13.16 7.48
N HIS A 5 -23.32 13.38 6.19
CA HIS A 5 -22.07 12.89 5.55
C HIS A 5 -20.80 13.69 5.87
N ALA A 6 -20.95 14.82 6.53
CA ALA A 6 -19.85 15.73 6.77
C ALA A 6 -18.99 15.31 7.99
N TYR A 7 -19.54 14.57 8.96
CA TYR A 7 -18.97 14.53 10.31
C TYR A 7 -17.82 13.52 10.52
N VAL A 8 -17.86 12.32 9.93
CA VAL A 8 -16.82 11.29 10.20
C VAL A 8 -15.52 11.58 9.45
N GLY A 9 -15.60 12.12 8.23
CA GLY A 9 -14.42 12.55 7.46
C GLY A 9 -13.83 13.87 7.97
N MET A 10 -14.66 14.81 8.44
CA MET A 10 -14.16 16.06 9.03
C MET A 10 -13.54 15.86 10.41
N ALA A 11 -14.02 14.94 11.25
CA ALA A 11 -13.42 14.69 12.56
C ALA A 11 -11.95 14.26 12.47
N ASP A 12 -11.60 13.39 11.50
CA ASP A 12 -10.22 12.93 11.29
C ASP A 12 -9.32 14.03 10.69
N ILE A 13 -9.87 14.91 9.84
CA ILE A 13 -9.15 16.05 9.25
C ILE A 13 -8.97 17.18 10.27
N LEU A 14 -10.01 17.52 11.04
CA LEU A 14 -10.00 18.50 12.12
C LEU A 14 -9.04 18.07 13.23
N SER A 15 -9.12 16.83 13.70
CA SER A 15 -8.21 16.31 14.73
C SER A 15 -6.74 16.42 14.30
N LYS A 16 -6.42 16.08 13.04
CA LYS A 16 -5.06 16.21 12.49
C LYS A 16 -4.61 17.67 12.33
N GLN A 17 -5.50 18.58 11.93
CA GLN A 17 -5.20 20.01 11.77
C GLN A 17 -5.03 20.71 13.13
N LEU A 18 -5.84 20.36 14.12
CA LEU A 18 -5.79 20.94 15.46
C LEU A 18 -4.61 20.46 16.28
N PHE A 19 -4.24 19.19 16.15
CA PHE A 19 -3.01 18.66 16.74
C PHE A 19 -1.77 19.38 16.17
N LYS A 20 -1.80 19.73 14.87
CA LYS A 20 -0.72 20.47 14.19
C LYS A 20 -0.68 21.95 14.58
N ALA A 21 -1.83 22.58 14.84
CA ALA A 21 -1.91 23.96 15.30
C ALA A 21 -1.48 24.10 16.78
N ALA A 22 -1.89 23.17 17.64
CA ALA A 22 -1.53 23.15 19.06
C ALA A 22 -0.02 22.96 19.27
N THR A 23 0.62 22.06 18.50
CA THR A 23 2.07 21.82 18.54
C THR A 23 2.89 23.01 18.02
N CYS A 24 2.37 23.75 17.03
CA CYS A 24 3.01 24.96 16.51
C CYS A 24 2.96 26.15 17.50
N ASN A 25 1.90 26.23 18.33
CA ASN A 25 1.76 27.27 19.35
C ASN A 25 2.52 26.95 20.65
N GLN A 26 2.65 25.67 21.01
CA GLN A 26 3.40 25.24 22.20
C GLN A 26 4.91 25.47 22.06
N GLN A 27 5.44 25.43 20.82
CA GLN A 27 6.84 25.79 20.53
C GLN A 27 7.13 27.31 20.58
N ARG A 28 6.10 28.17 20.61
CA ARG A 28 6.27 29.63 20.69
C ARG A 28 6.18 30.22 22.10
N ARG A 29 5.82 29.43 23.13
CA ARG A 29 5.49 29.96 24.46
C ARG A 29 6.26 29.39 25.66
N ILE A 30 7.24 28.51 25.48
CA ILE A 30 8.03 28.00 26.62
C ILE A 30 9.40 28.66 26.65
N GLY A 31 9.46 29.82 27.31
CA GLY A 31 10.63 30.26 28.06
C GLY A 31 10.47 29.79 29.51
N THR A 32 11.50 29.12 30.01
CA THR A 32 11.93 28.95 31.42
C THR A 32 10.89 29.14 32.54
N ASP A 33 10.47 28.06 33.20
CA ASP A 33 10.81 27.72 34.62
C ASP A 33 9.80 26.78 35.32
N HIS A 34 10.38 25.93 36.18
CA HIS A 34 9.81 25.07 37.24
C HIS A 34 8.79 23.96 36.91
N LEU A 35 9.27 22.71 36.98
CA LEU A 35 8.46 21.49 37.07
C LEU A 35 8.11 21.18 38.54
N VAL A 36 6.81 21.05 38.84
CA VAL A 36 6.26 20.43 40.05
C VAL A 36 5.46 19.18 39.62
N PRO A 37 5.58 18.03 40.30
CA PRO A 37 4.89 16.81 39.88
C PRO A 37 3.43 16.79 40.34
N VAL A 38 2.51 16.39 39.45
CA VAL A 38 1.09 16.14 39.77
C VAL A 38 0.88 14.64 40.03
N PRO A 39 0.18 14.22 41.11
CA PRO A 39 0.01 12.80 41.46
C PRO A 39 -1.14 12.12 40.69
N GLY A 40 -1.04 10.80 40.58
CA GLY A 40 -1.90 9.92 39.79
C GLY A 40 -3.36 9.76 40.25
N PHE A 41 -4.16 9.27 39.29
CA PHE A 41 -5.58 8.98 39.40
C PHE A 41 -5.90 7.99 40.52
N ARG A 42 -6.84 8.34 41.41
CA ARG A 42 -7.52 7.40 42.32
C ARG A 42 -8.80 6.86 41.67
N HIS A 43 -9.02 5.56 41.83
CA HIS A 43 -10.28 4.89 41.56
C HIS A 43 -11.39 5.42 42.48
N TYR A 44 -12.58 5.64 41.90
CA TYR A 44 -13.82 5.77 42.66
C TYR A 44 -14.62 4.47 42.49
N GLU A 45 -14.85 3.76 43.59
CA GLU A 45 -15.89 2.72 43.68
C GLU A 45 -17.24 3.42 43.87
N VAL A 46 -18.22 3.04 43.06
CA VAL A 46 -19.63 3.37 43.30
C VAL A 46 -20.33 2.05 43.60
N VAL A 47 -20.76 1.91 44.85
CA VAL A 47 -21.68 0.86 45.29
C VAL A 47 -23.09 1.28 44.91
N ALA A 48 -23.84 0.42 44.22
CA ALA A 48 -25.27 0.58 44.05
C ALA A 48 -25.94 -0.80 44.14
N ASP A 49 -26.57 -1.05 45.28
CA ASP A 49 -27.62 -2.06 45.47
C ASP A 49 -28.96 -1.49 44.97
N THR A 50 -29.65 -2.22 44.11
CA THR A 50 -31.01 -2.76 44.37
C THR A 50 -31.54 -3.48 43.13
N GLU A 51 -32.00 -4.70 43.36
CA GLU A 51 -32.69 -5.55 42.40
C GLU A 51 -34.02 -4.93 41.95
N THR A 52 -34.29 -4.97 40.65
CA THR A 52 -35.65 -5.10 40.15
C THR A 52 -35.60 -6.05 38.94
N GLN A 53 -36.08 -7.27 39.16
CA GLN A 53 -36.20 -8.28 38.10
C GLN A 53 -37.27 -7.87 37.09
N LEU A 54 -36.82 -7.50 35.88
CA LEU A 54 -37.64 -7.46 34.68
C LEU A 54 -37.15 -8.57 33.75
N GLN A 55 -38.03 -9.53 33.45
CA GLN A 55 -37.79 -10.56 32.45
C GLN A 55 -37.52 -9.91 31.09
N VAL A 56 -36.28 -10.01 30.61
CA VAL A 56 -35.87 -9.57 29.27
C VAL A 56 -35.93 -10.77 28.33
N GLN A 57 -36.83 -10.72 27.36
CA GLN A 57 -36.75 -11.54 26.16
C GLN A 57 -35.44 -11.21 25.42
N SER A 58 -34.54 -12.18 25.37
CA SER A 58 -33.28 -12.13 24.65
C SER A 58 -33.49 -12.38 23.16
N ASP A 59 -33.63 -11.30 22.40
CA ASP A 59 -33.02 -11.12 21.06
C ASP A 59 -33.50 -9.78 20.47
N CYS A 60 -32.81 -8.69 20.79
CA CYS A 60 -33.09 -7.40 20.17
C CYS A 60 -32.33 -7.28 18.84
N GLN A 61 -33.04 -7.45 17.72
CA GLN A 61 -32.53 -7.12 16.38
C GLN A 61 -32.37 -5.60 16.26
N ILE A 62 -31.19 -5.13 15.82
CA ILE A 62 -31.01 -3.77 15.33
C ILE A 62 -31.88 -3.62 14.06
N ASP A 63 -33.05 -3.01 14.21
CA ASP A 63 -34.00 -2.75 13.13
C ASP A 63 -33.73 -1.38 12.50
N ALA A 64 -34.19 -1.15 11.26
CA ALA A 64 -33.87 0.06 10.51
C ALA A 64 -34.40 1.35 11.13
N TRP A 65 -35.40 1.26 12.00
CA TRP A 65 -35.90 2.39 12.78
C TRP A 65 -34.78 3.05 13.60
N THR A 66 -33.75 2.28 13.95
CA THR A 66 -32.54 2.74 14.65
C THR A 66 -31.69 3.71 13.81
N TYR A 67 -31.98 3.92 12.53
CA TYR A 67 -31.24 4.85 11.65
C TYR A 67 -32.04 6.09 11.24
N LEU A 68 -33.31 6.22 11.64
CA LEU A 68 -34.09 7.44 11.36
C LEU A 68 -33.77 8.55 12.37
N PRO A 69 -33.64 9.82 11.94
CA PRO A 69 -33.46 10.97 12.82
C PRO A 69 -34.50 10.98 13.96
N GLY A 70 -34.14 11.44 15.17
CA GLY A 70 -35.03 11.41 16.34
C GLY A 70 -36.31 12.24 16.18
N ASN A 71 -36.33 13.20 15.25
CA ASN A 71 -37.48 14.02 14.88
C ASN A 71 -38.34 13.43 13.75
N PHE A 72 -38.00 12.24 13.23
CA PHE A 72 -38.80 11.53 12.23
C PHE A 72 -39.86 10.66 12.94
N LEU A 73 -41.13 11.08 12.88
CA LEU A 73 -42.24 10.38 13.54
C LEU A 73 -42.54 9.05 12.83
N LYS A 74 -42.59 7.95 13.59
CA LYS A 74 -42.80 6.57 13.10
C LYS A 74 -44.05 6.45 12.20
N ASN A 75 -45.07 7.24 12.49
CA ASN A 75 -46.37 7.26 11.82
C ASN A 75 -46.23 7.78 10.37
N GLN A 76 -45.34 8.74 10.13
CA GLN A 76 -45.14 9.36 8.81
C GLN A 76 -44.46 8.42 7.79
N VAL A 77 -43.72 7.41 8.26
CA VAL A 77 -43.08 6.41 7.37
C VAL A 77 -44.11 5.40 6.88
N VAL A 78 -45.06 5.01 7.74
CA VAL A 78 -46.15 4.09 7.40
C VAL A 78 -47.06 4.73 6.35
N ASP A 79 -47.43 6.00 6.52
CA ASP A 79 -48.28 6.72 5.57
C ASP A 79 -47.62 6.94 4.20
N ASN A 80 -46.31 7.24 4.18
CA ASN A 80 -45.57 7.40 2.93
C ASN A 80 -45.32 6.08 2.19
N LEU A 81 -45.17 4.96 2.91
CA LEU A 81 -45.06 3.63 2.28
C LEU A 81 -46.40 3.11 1.77
N ILE A 82 -47.51 3.46 2.44
CA ILE A 82 -48.87 3.16 1.97
C ILE A 82 -49.18 3.93 0.68
N ASN A 83 -48.70 5.17 0.54
CA ASN A 83 -48.94 6.02 -0.64
C ASN A 83 -48.08 5.68 -1.88
N ILE A 84 -47.12 4.76 -1.79
CA ILE A 84 -46.36 4.25 -2.95
C ILE A 84 -47.18 3.21 -3.76
N ARG A 85 -48.46 3.00 -3.43
CA ARG A 85 -49.34 2.08 -4.17
C ARG A 85 -50.12 2.71 -5.31
N GLY A 86 -49.77 2.27 -6.51
CA GLY A 86 -50.74 1.68 -7.42
C GLY A 86 -50.59 0.15 -7.43
N ARG A 87 -51.65 -0.59 -7.12
CA ARG A 87 -51.84 -2.07 -7.24
C ARG A 87 -51.47 -2.96 -6.01
N GLY A 88 -52.35 -2.99 -5.00
CA GLY A 88 -53.19 -4.18 -4.76
C GLY A 88 -52.66 -5.48 -4.08
N GLY A 89 -51.87 -5.44 -3.00
CA GLY A 89 -51.60 -6.67 -2.19
C GLY A 89 -51.16 -6.45 -0.73
N THR A 90 -52.00 -6.64 0.26
CA THR A 90 -51.66 -6.45 1.69
C THR A 90 -50.32 -7.09 2.08
N PHE A 91 -49.45 -6.33 2.76
CA PHE A 91 -48.20 -6.88 3.33
C PHE A 91 -48.55 -7.72 4.57
N TYR A 92 -48.28 -9.03 4.53
CA TYR A 92 -48.10 -9.82 5.75
C TYR A 92 -46.77 -9.38 6.43
N GLY A 93 -46.72 -9.42 7.77
CA GLY A 93 -45.67 -8.80 8.59
C GLY A 93 -44.21 -9.10 8.19
N ASP A 94 -43.96 -10.25 7.56
CA ASP A 94 -42.63 -10.67 7.09
C ASP A 94 -42.08 -9.79 5.97
N ASN A 95 -42.96 -9.27 5.11
CA ASN A 95 -42.54 -8.46 3.96
C ASN A 95 -42.08 -7.06 4.40
N LEU A 96 -42.61 -6.51 5.51
CA LEU A 96 -42.18 -5.20 6.02
C LEU A 96 -40.76 -5.28 6.57
N SER A 97 -40.45 -6.32 7.37
CA SER A 97 -39.09 -6.55 7.86
C SER A 97 -38.10 -6.74 6.70
N GLN A 98 -38.51 -7.44 5.64
CA GLN A 98 -37.66 -7.67 4.47
C GLN A 98 -37.45 -6.39 3.64
N ALA A 99 -38.51 -5.59 3.43
CA ALA A 99 -38.42 -4.30 2.77
C ALA A 99 -37.52 -3.33 3.55
N ILE A 100 -37.65 -3.33 4.87
CA ILE A 100 -36.83 -2.54 5.78
C ILE A 100 -35.35 -2.98 5.71
N LYS A 101 -35.06 -4.28 5.74
CA LYS A 101 -33.70 -4.81 5.57
C LYS A 101 -33.10 -4.44 4.23
N MET A 102 -33.89 -4.51 3.15
CA MET A 102 -33.46 -4.15 1.80
C MET A 102 -33.19 -2.64 1.68
N ALA A 103 -34.08 -1.79 2.20
CA ALA A 103 -33.89 -0.35 2.23
C ALA A 103 -32.66 0.05 3.05
N THR A 104 -32.42 -0.62 4.19
CA THR A 104 -31.23 -0.41 5.02
C THR A 104 -29.96 -0.81 4.29
N SER A 105 -29.94 -1.99 3.65
CA SER A 105 -28.81 -2.46 2.86
C SER A 105 -28.48 -1.52 1.69
N LEU A 106 -29.51 -1.07 0.96
CA LEU A 106 -29.37 -0.11 -0.14
C LEU A 106 -28.85 1.25 0.37
N THR A 107 -29.40 1.74 1.48
CA THR A 107 -28.95 2.98 2.10
C THR A 107 -27.50 2.84 2.56
N MET A 108 -27.13 1.77 3.26
CA MET A 108 -25.75 1.49 3.66
C MET A 108 -24.80 1.47 2.46
N LYS A 109 -25.19 0.83 1.35
CA LYS A 109 -24.42 0.79 0.11
C LYS A 109 -24.26 2.18 -0.52
N TRP A 110 -25.34 2.97 -0.60
CA TRP A 110 -25.31 4.34 -1.10
C TRP A 110 -24.42 5.26 -0.27
N LEU A 111 -24.51 5.11 1.05
CA LEU A 111 -23.73 5.88 2.01
C LEU A 111 -22.30 5.33 2.21
N LYS A 112 -21.91 4.29 1.45
CA LYS A 112 -20.61 3.61 1.49
C LYS A 112 -20.22 3.11 2.89
N PHE A 113 -21.20 2.70 3.71
CA PHE A 113 -20.89 1.98 4.94
C PHE A 113 -20.21 0.66 4.59
N SER A 114 -19.18 0.30 5.36
CA SER A 114 -18.55 -1.01 5.23
C SER A 114 -19.61 -2.09 5.45
N THR A 115 -19.63 -3.11 4.58
CA THR A 115 -20.51 -4.27 4.73
C THR A 115 -20.02 -5.24 5.81
N ASP A 116 -18.95 -4.89 6.52
CA ASP A 116 -18.52 -5.64 7.70
C ASP A 116 -19.59 -5.57 8.81
N LYS A 117 -19.60 -6.58 9.67
CA LYS A 117 -20.55 -6.67 10.79
C LYS A 117 -20.39 -5.52 11.80
N LEU A 118 -19.29 -4.75 11.71
CA LEU A 118 -18.94 -3.65 12.60
C LEU A 118 -19.59 -2.32 12.19
N GLY A 119 -19.81 -2.09 10.89
CA GLY A 119 -20.40 -0.85 10.36
C GLY A 119 -21.71 -0.41 11.03
N PRO A 120 -22.70 -1.30 11.24
CA PRO A 120 -23.94 -0.98 11.96
C PRO A 120 -23.72 -0.49 13.39
N VAL A 121 -22.87 -1.20 14.15
CA VAL A 121 -22.58 -0.87 15.55
C VAL A 121 -21.84 0.47 15.64
N GLN A 122 -20.87 0.70 14.75
CA GLN A 122 -20.15 1.97 14.63
C GLN A 122 -21.08 3.14 14.36
N ALA A 123 -22.05 2.97 13.45
CA ALA A 123 -23.02 4.00 13.13
C ALA A 123 -23.92 4.34 14.34
N VAL A 124 -24.37 3.32 15.09
CA VAL A 124 -25.16 3.51 16.31
C VAL A 124 -24.36 4.26 17.39
N ILE A 125 -23.09 3.90 17.59
CA ILE A 125 -22.20 4.60 18.54
C ILE A 125 -22.07 6.07 18.17
N VAL A 126 -21.72 6.37 16.91
CA VAL A 126 -21.58 7.76 16.42
C VAL A 126 -22.88 8.52 16.58
N ARG A 127 -24.03 7.93 16.22
CA ARG A 127 -25.33 8.56 16.37
C ARG A 127 -25.61 8.91 17.83
N LEU A 128 -25.49 7.95 18.75
CA LEU A 128 -25.76 8.19 20.17
C LEU A 128 -24.84 9.26 20.77
N LEU A 129 -23.57 9.28 20.37
CA LEU A 129 -22.61 10.29 20.79
C LEU A 129 -23.02 11.69 20.30
N VAL A 130 -23.39 11.81 19.03
CA VAL A 130 -23.81 13.09 18.43
C VAL A 130 -25.13 13.56 19.02
N ASP A 131 -26.10 12.67 19.20
CA ASP A 131 -27.42 13.00 19.77
C ASP A 131 -27.29 13.43 21.24
N THR A 132 -26.33 12.87 22.00
CA THR A 132 -26.17 13.14 23.44
C THR A 132 -25.26 14.35 23.71
N PHE A 133 -24.13 14.47 23.01
CA PHE A 133 -23.07 15.44 23.32
C PHE A 133 -22.68 16.34 22.14
N GLY A 134 -23.30 16.15 20.97
CA GLY A 134 -22.90 16.80 19.73
C GLY A 134 -21.69 16.14 19.06
N SER A 135 -21.38 16.59 17.84
CA SER A 135 -20.32 16.02 16.99
C SER A 135 -18.89 16.22 17.49
N ARG A 136 -18.71 17.13 18.45
CA ARG A 136 -17.40 17.50 19.01
C ARG A 136 -16.74 16.38 19.76
N ILE A 137 -17.54 15.55 20.44
CA ILE A 137 -17.01 14.44 21.24
C ILE A 137 -16.27 13.40 20.41
N LEU A 138 -16.51 13.39 19.09
CA LEU A 138 -15.86 12.48 18.15
C LEU A 138 -14.36 12.72 18.03
N ILE A 139 -13.82 13.88 18.45
CA ILE A 139 -12.37 14.14 18.40
C ILE A 139 -11.60 13.37 19.48
N LEU A 140 -12.28 12.86 20.50
CA LEU A 140 -11.63 12.17 21.62
C LEU A 140 -11.05 10.83 21.19
N GLN A 141 -9.79 10.58 21.56
CA GLN A 141 -9.12 9.32 21.24
C GLN A 141 -9.85 8.10 21.83
N GLY A 142 -10.36 8.22 23.05
CA GLY A 142 -11.16 7.16 23.70
C GLY A 142 -12.43 6.82 22.91
N VAL A 143 -13.09 7.83 22.34
CA VAL A 143 -14.27 7.67 21.47
C VAL A 143 -13.90 7.00 20.16
N HIS A 144 -12.83 7.43 19.50
CA HIS A 144 -12.33 6.80 18.28
C HIS A 144 -11.98 5.31 18.50
N ASN A 145 -11.37 4.99 19.62
CA ASN A 145 -11.02 3.62 19.98
C ASN A 145 -12.28 2.77 20.21
N ALA A 146 -13.29 3.31 20.90
CA ALA A 146 -14.57 2.64 21.10
C ALA A 146 -15.34 2.41 19.80
N ILE A 147 -15.26 3.33 18.84
CA ILE A 147 -15.84 3.13 17.50
C ILE A 147 -15.07 2.02 16.75
N LYS A 148 -13.74 2.02 16.78
CA LYS A 148 -12.95 1.01 16.04
C LYS A 148 -13.07 -0.40 16.60
N GLN A 149 -13.20 -0.53 17.93
CA GLN A 149 -13.20 -1.81 18.64
C GLN A 149 -14.24 -1.79 19.77
N PRO A 150 -15.54 -1.77 19.44
CA PRO A 150 -16.61 -1.59 20.43
C PRO A 150 -16.63 -2.71 21.46
N GLU A 151 -16.32 -3.94 21.10
CA GLU A 151 -16.30 -5.07 22.03
C GLU A 151 -15.26 -4.87 23.14
N VAL A 152 -14.08 -4.37 22.78
CA VAL A 152 -12.96 -4.17 23.71
C VAL A 152 -13.24 -3.01 24.65
N HIS A 153 -13.72 -1.89 24.12
CA HIS A 153 -13.85 -0.66 24.90
C HIS A 153 -15.19 -0.52 25.61
N ILE A 154 -16.27 -1.07 25.06
CA ILE A 154 -17.62 -0.98 25.65
C ILE A 154 -17.88 -2.17 26.59
N LEU A 155 -17.46 -3.38 26.20
CA LEU A 155 -17.68 -4.58 27.02
C LEU A 155 -16.48 -4.94 27.89
N GLY A 156 -15.30 -4.36 27.65
CA GLY A 156 -14.07 -4.75 28.34
C GLY A 156 -13.55 -6.13 27.94
N THR A 157 -14.04 -6.73 26.84
CA THR A 157 -13.64 -8.08 26.43
C THR A 157 -13.19 -8.14 24.98
N LYS A 158 -12.20 -8.99 24.68
CA LYS A 158 -11.79 -9.30 23.30
C LYS A 158 -12.70 -10.33 22.61
N THR A 159 -13.77 -10.77 23.29
CA THR A 159 -14.67 -11.79 22.76
C THR A 159 -15.61 -11.17 21.71
N ARG A 160 -15.97 -11.94 20.68
CA ARG A 160 -16.90 -11.50 19.61
C ARG A 160 -18.37 -11.44 20.08
N LYS A 161 -18.61 -10.99 21.32
CA LYS A 161 -19.96 -10.74 21.82
C LYS A 161 -20.53 -9.52 21.10
N LYS A 162 -21.80 -9.60 20.69
CA LYS A 162 -22.50 -8.46 20.10
C LYS A 162 -22.65 -7.37 21.18
N VAL A 163 -22.29 -6.14 20.83
CA VAL A 163 -22.55 -4.97 21.67
C VAL A 163 -23.97 -4.48 21.40
N ASP A 164 -24.79 -4.38 22.44
CA ASP A 164 -26.14 -3.84 22.34
C ASP A 164 -26.20 -2.33 22.58
N VAL A 165 -27.34 -1.72 22.22
CA VAL A 165 -27.56 -0.27 22.32
C VAL A 165 -27.52 0.24 23.76
N ASN A 166 -27.98 -0.56 24.73
CA ASN A 166 -27.99 -0.17 26.13
C ASN A 166 -26.57 -0.19 26.70
N GLN A 167 -25.75 -1.17 26.34
CA GLN A 167 -24.34 -1.22 26.69
C GLN A 167 -23.58 -0.01 26.13
N ILE A 168 -23.85 0.39 24.88
CA ILE A 168 -23.30 1.61 24.30
C ILE A 168 -23.73 2.83 25.13
N ARG A 169 -25.02 2.98 25.44
CA ARG A 169 -25.53 4.10 26.26
C ARG A 169 -24.90 4.16 27.64
N THR A 170 -24.85 3.03 28.34
CA THR A 170 -24.24 2.93 29.67
C THR A 170 -22.77 3.34 29.61
N TRP A 171 -22.03 2.85 28.62
CA TRP A 171 -20.63 3.23 28.44
C TRP A 171 -20.47 4.73 28.14
N ILE A 172 -21.29 5.29 27.26
CA ILE A 172 -21.30 6.73 26.91
C ILE A 172 -21.51 7.56 28.19
N LEU A 173 -22.52 7.23 28.99
CA LEU A 173 -22.82 7.96 30.22
C LEU A 173 -21.70 7.80 31.24
N ALA A 174 -21.21 6.58 31.48
CA ALA A 174 -20.18 6.33 32.48
C ALA A 174 -18.83 7.01 32.17
N ASN A 175 -18.47 7.13 30.89
CA ASN A 175 -17.14 7.58 30.49
C ASN A 175 -17.09 9.03 30.03
N LEU A 176 -18.21 9.59 29.55
CA LEU A 176 -18.19 10.89 28.87
C LEU A 176 -19.00 11.96 29.58
N VAL A 177 -19.95 11.63 30.48
CA VAL A 177 -20.80 12.66 31.13
C VAL A 177 -20.02 13.67 31.97
N SER A 178 -18.90 13.23 32.55
CA SER A 178 -18.02 14.07 33.38
C SER A 178 -16.87 14.70 32.58
N HIS A 179 -16.76 14.43 31.28
CA HIS A 179 -15.66 14.92 30.47
C HIS A 179 -15.83 16.44 30.22
N PRO A 180 -14.77 17.27 30.34
CA PRO A 180 -14.90 18.72 30.19
C PRO A 180 -15.56 19.16 28.86
N LEU A 181 -15.27 18.46 27.75
CA LEU A 181 -15.87 18.71 26.44
C LEU A 181 -17.36 18.34 26.28
N THR A 182 -17.96 17.59 27.21
CA THR A 182 -19.41 17.32 27.20
C THR A 182 -20.18 18.31 28.07
N GLN A 183 -19.48 19.09 28.89
CA GLN A 183 -20.05 20.11 29.74
C GLN A 183 -20.09 21.45 29.01
N LYS A 184 -21.24 22.13 29.08
CA LYS A 184 -21.36 23.49 28.52
C LYS A 184 -20.52 24.46 29.35
N ASN A 185 -19.92 25.45 28.69
CA ASN A 185 -19.19 26.56 29.32
C ASN A 185 -17.95 26.14 30.11
N THR A 186 -17.29 25.05 29.72
CA THR A 186 -15.94 24.76 30.20
C THR A 186 -14.90 25.48 29.32
N PRO A 187 -13.73 25.84 29.87
CA PRO A 187 -12.65 26.44 29.08
C PRO A 187 -12.27 25.60 27.86
N GLU A 188 -12.29 24.27 27.99
CA GLU A 188 -12.00 23.36 26.89
C GLU A 188 -13.06 23.43 25.79
N THR A 189 -14.34 23.56 26.17
CA THR A 189 -15.44 23.70 25.20
C THR A 189 -15.36 25.04 24.48
N GLU A 190 -15.01 26.13 25.18
CA GLU A 190 -14.81 27.46 24.58
C GLU A 190 -13.65 27.48 23.58
N VAL A 191 -12.52 26.87 23.92
CA VAL A 191 -11.38 26.74 23.00
C VAL A 191 -11.77 25.90 21.78
N LEU A 192 -12.52 24.83 21.99
CA LEU A 192 -12.99 23.99 20.89
C LEU A 192 -14.00 24.73 20.00
N ASP A 193 -14.90 25.53 20.60
CA ASP A 193 -15.82 26.43 19.90
C ASP A 193 -15.08 27.41 19.00
N GLU A 194 -14.05 28.05 19.53
CA GLU A 194 -13.19 28.96 18.78
C GLU A 194 -12.58 28.22 17.58
N ILE A 195 -11.92 27.08 17.85
CA ILE A 195 -11.35 26.20 16.82
C ILE A 195 -12.35 25.86 15.70
N TYR A 196 -13.58 25.47 16.05
CA TYR A 196 -14.59 25.11 15.07
C TYR A 196 -15.01 26.33 14.25
N SER A 197 -15.17 27.49 14.89
CA SER A 197 -15.42 28.77 14.21
C SER A 197 -14.29 29.10 13.23
N TRP A 198 -13.03 28.95 13.62
CA TRP A 198 -11.88 29.15 12.74
C TRP A 198 -11.92 28.20 11.52
N VAL A 199 -12.28 26.94 11.70
CA VAL A 199 -12.31 25.97 10.59
C VAL A 199 -13.49 26.20 9.66
N GLU A 200 -14.67 26.53 10.19
CA GLU A 200 -15.82 26.95 9.38
C GLU A 200 -15.49 28.23 8.57
N ASN A 201 -14.78 29.17 9.18
CA ASN A 201 -14.30 30.38 8.52
C ASN A 201 -13.23 30.12 7.45
N CYS A 202 -12.56 28.96 7.47
CA CYS A 202 -11.58 28.54 6.46
C CYS A 202 -12.20 27.72 5.31
N ARG A 203 -13.53 27.48 5.30
CA ARG A 203 -14.16 26.74 4.19
C ARG A 203 -14.10 27.53 2.88
N PRO A 204 -13.97 26.87 1.71
CA PRO A 204 -13.70 27.52 0.43
C PRO A 204 -14.72 28.58 -0.01
N ASP A 205 -15.94 28.57 0.53
CA ASP A 205 -16.95 29.57 0.18
C ASP A 205 -16.72 30.95 0.85
N SER A 206 -15.82 31.05 1.85
CA SER A 206 -15.40 32.32 2.49
C SER A 206 -14.11 32.91 1.91
N PHE A 207 -13.45 32.20 0.99
CA PHE A 207 -12.11 32.55 0.45
C PHE A 207 -12.07 33.91 -0.26
N GLN A 208 -13.21 34.39 -0.78
CA GLN A 208 -13.30 35.68 -1.48
C GLN A 208 -12.93 36.86 -0.57
N ARG A 209 -13.36 36.86 0.71
CA ARG A 209 -13.03 37.95 1.66
C ARG A 209 -11.57 37.95 2.10
N GLN A 210 -10.93 36.78 2.17
CA GLN A 210 -9.50 36.68 2.51
C GLN A 210 -8.60 37.08 1.33
N HIS A 211 -9.03 36.82 0.09
CA HIS A 211 -8.32 37.29 -1.10
C HIS A 211 -8.30 38.83 -1.18
N ASP A 212 -9.41 39.50 -0.83
CA ASP A 212 -9.49 40.96 -0.82
C ASP A 212 -8.61 41.60 0.27
N LEU A 213 -8.48 40.96 1.44
CA LEU A 213 -7.57 41.42 2.49
C LEU A 213 -6.09 41.20 2.12
N LEU A 214 -5.76 40.10 1.43
CA LEU A 214 -4.38 39.83 1.01
C LEU A 214 -3.91 40.74 -0.14
N GLN A 215 -4.83 41.21 -0.99
CA GLN A 215 -4.54 42.21 -2.03
C GLN A 215 -4.17 43.59 -1.44
N ILE A 216 -4.70 43.95 -0.26
CA ILE A 216 -4.36 45.21 0.42
C ILE A 216 -2.93 45.21 0.96
N TYR A 217 -2.39 44.05 1.35
CA TYR A 217 -1.04 43.92 1.91
C TYR A 217 0.04 43.58 0.88
N ALA A 218 -0.32 43.23 -0.36
CA ALA A 218 0.62 42.84 -1.41
C ALA A 218 0.91 43.97 -2.40
N LYS A 219 1.54 45.06 -1.95
CA LYS A 219 2.30 45.95 -2.88
C LYS A 219 3.77 45.52 -2.93
N PRO A 220 4.32 45.12 -4.09
CA PRO A 220 5.72 44.70 -4.18
C PRO A 220 6.67 45.89 -4.09
N LYS A 221 7.74 45.76 -3.29
CA LYS A 221 8.94 46.59 -3.41
C LYS A 221 9.77 46.09 -4.60
N HIS A 222 9.97 46.95 -5.59
CA HIS A 222 10.89 46.69 -6.70
C HIS A 222 12.33 46.61 -6.20
N TYR A 223 12.99 45.47 -6.43
CA TYR A 223 14.46 45.36 -6.39
C TYR A 223 14.97 45.15 -7.80
N ALA A 224 15.89 46.03 -8.23
CA ALA A 224 16.59 45.97 -9.49
C ALA A 224 17.61 44.82 -9.50
N GLN A 225 17.69 44.09 -10.61
CA GLN A 225 18.75 43.10 -10.85
C GLN A 225 19.98 43.76 -11.48
N PRO A 226 21.21 43.34 -11.11
CA PRO A 226 22.40 43.69 -11.86
C PRO A 226 22.63 42.73 -13.03
N ARG A 227 22.94 43.29 -14.20
CA ARG A 227 23.46 42.59 -15.38
C ARG A 227 24.88 42.12 -15.14
N ASN A 228 25.22 40.93 -15.61
CA ASN A 228 26.60 40.46 -15.73
C ASN A 228 26.89 40.05 -17.18
N PRO A 229 27.87 40.65 -17.88
CA PRO A 229 28.29 40.25 -19.21
C PRO A 229 29.49 39.29 -19.15
N ASN A 230 29.65 38.50 -20.22
CA ASN A 230 30.85 37.76 -20.64
C ASN A 230 30.88 36.25 -20.32
N THR A 231 30.64 35.44 -21.37
CA THR A 231 31.15 34.07 -21.46
C THR A 231 31.67 33.85 -22.89
N PRO A 232 32.94 33.48 -23.10
CA PRO A 232 33.48 33.24 -24.44
C PRO A 232 33.27 31.80 -24.91
N SER A 233 33.09 31.69 -26.21
CA SER A 233 32.88 30.49 -27.04
C SER A 233 34.12 29.57 -27.03
N SER A 234 33.92 28.25 -26.91
CA SER A 234 34.97 27.26 -27.15
C SER A 234 34.47 26.16 -28.08
N ALA A 235 35.27 25.93 -29.12
CA ALA A 235 35.05 25.02 -30.23
C ALA A 235 35.23 23.55 -29.84
N VAL A 236 34.42 22.70 -30.47
CA VAL A 236 34.41 21.24 -30.31
C VAL A 236 35.37 20.63 -31.34
N PHE A 237 36.32 19.82 -30.87
CA PHE A 237 37.16 18.93 -31.68
C PHE A 237 36.55 17.52 -31.65
N GLU A 238 36.35 16.94 -32.83
CA GLU A 238 35.78 15.62 -33.06
C GLU A 238 36.90 14.67 -33.53
N PRO A 239 37.17 13.53 -32.85
CA PRO A 239 38.11 12.54 -33.36
C PRO A 239 37.39 11.38 -34.07
N GLN A 240 37.76 11.18 -35.33
CA GLN A 240 37.40 10.00 -36.13
C GLN A 240 38.14 8.75 -35.63
N LEU A 241 37.39 7.67 -35.40
CA LEU A 241 37.90 6.33 -35.14
C LEU A 241 37.59 5.41 -36.33
N SER A 242 38.66 4.87 -36.90
CA SER A 242 38.69 3.93 -38.02
C SER A 242 38.39 2.48 -37.59
N ASN A 243 37.50 1.82 -38.35
CA ASN A 243 37.13 0.41 -38.24
C ASN A 243 38.17 -0.52 -38.91
N PRO A 244 38.58 -1.64 -38.27
CA PRO A 244 39.26 -2.73 -38.97
C PRO A 244 38.28 -3.81 -39.45
N GLN A 245 38.49 -4.25 -40.70
CA GLN A 245 37.80 -5.35 -41.36
C GLN A 245 38.08 -6.69 -40.68
N ILE A 246 37.02 -7.47 -40.42
CA ILE A 246 37.11 -8.86 -39.97
C ILE A 246 36.78 -9.79 -41.16
N GLN A 247 37.67 -10.76 -41.35
CA GLN A 247 37.65 -11.78 -42.39
C GLN A 247 36.54 -12.82 -42.16
N THR A 248 35.88 -13.20 -43.26
CA THR A 248 34.82 -14.21 -43.34
C THR A 248 35.38 -15.63 -43.33
N HIS A 249 35.02 -16.43 -42.33
CA HIS A 249 35.24 -17.89 -42.31
C HIS A 249 33.93 -18.66 -42.53
N SER A 250 34.00 -19.58 -43.50
CA SER A 250 33.27 -20.82 -43.79
C SER A 250 31.96 -21.15 -43.03
N GLN A 251 30.87 -21.32 -43.80
CA GLN A 251 29.56 -21.83 -43.35
C GLN A 251 29.59 -23.34 -42.97
N PRO A 252 28.91 -23.75 -41.89
CA PRO A 252 28.60 -25.17 -41.60
C PRO A 252 27.35 -25.65 -42.37
N PRO A 253 27.19 -26.99 -42.56
CA PRO A 253 26.10 -27.59 -43.33
C PRO A 253 24.72 -27.37 -42.68
N PRO A 254 23.64 -27.41 -43.48
CA PRO A 254 22.29 -27.12 -43.02
C PRO A 254 21.81 -28.15 -41.98
N PRO A 255 21.15 -27.71 -40.88
CA PRO A 255 20.63 -28.61 -39.87
C PRO A 255 19.46 -29.43 -40.45
N SER A 256 19.50 -30.73 -40.16
CA SER A 256 18.45 -31.70 -40.44
C SER A 256 17.08 -31.18 -39.98
N SER A 257 16.10 -31.31 -40.87
CA SER A 257 14.69 -30.93 -40.66
C SER A 257 14.15 -31.47 -39.33
N ILE A 258 14.04 -30.57 -38.35
CA ILE A 258 13.38 -30.81 -37.06
C ILE A 258 11.89 -30.96 -37.34
N SER A 259 11.34 -32.14 -37.06
CA SER A 259 9.91 -32.39 -37.06
C SER A 259 9.23 -31.42 -36.09
N ILE A 260 8.51 -30.44 -36.63
CA ILE A 260 7.73 -29.47 -35.86
C ILE A 260 6.62 -30.27 -35.18
N SER A 261 6.83 -30.59 -33.90
CA SER A 261 5.78 -31.03 -33.01
C SER A 261 4.63 -30.05 -33.12
N THR A 262 3.46 -30.52 -33.56
CA THR A 262 2.21 -29.78 -33.54
C THR A 262 2.07 -29.16 -32.15
N PHE A 263 2.07 -27.83 -32.07
CA PHE A 263 1.90 -27.10 -30.81
C PHE A 263 0.59 -27.57 -30.16
N ASP A 264 0.72 -28.40 -29.13
CA ASP A 264 -0.38 -28.76 -28.25
C ASP A 264 -1.04 -27.47 -27.76
N HIS A 265 -2.38 -27.49 -27.67
CA HIS A 265 -3.20 -26.34 -27.29
C HIS A 265 -2.63 -25.60 -26.08
N ILE A 266 -2.08 -24.40 -26.30
CA ILE A 266 -1.64 -23.51 -25.22
C ILE A 266 -2.87 -23.20 -24.36
N PRO A 267 -2.89 -23.56 -23.06
CA PRO A 267 -4.06 -23.33 -22.23
C PRO A 267 -4.30 -21.82 -22.08
N ALA A 268 -5.42 -21.35 -22.62
CA ALA A 268 -5.82 -19.97 -22.49
C ALA A 268 -6.24 -19.66 -21.04
N PRO A 269 -5.87 -18.49 -20.48
CA PRO A 269 -6.33 -18.08 -19.17
C PRO A 269 -7.87 -17.92 -19.11
N PRO A 270 -8.49 -18.17 -17.93
CA PRO A 270 -9.94 -18.09 -17.77
C PRO A 270 -10.53 -16.70 -18.03
N ASP A 271 -9.75 -15.63 -17.82
CA ASP A 271 -10.12 -14.26 -18.12
C ASP A 271 -9.21 -13.65 -19.20
N PRO A 272 -9.59 -13.75 -20.50
CA PRO A 272 -8.85 -13.13 -21.59
C PRO A 272 -8.75 -11.60 -21.47
N GLU A 273 -9.75 -10.94 -20.88
CA GLU A 273 -9.80 -9.48 -20.78
C GLU A 273 -8.78 -8.93 -19.79
N GLN A 274 -8.67 -9.58 -18.63
CA GLN A 274 -7.67 -9.23 -17.63
C GLN A 274 -6.26 -9.64 -18.10
N THR A 275 -6.15 -10.77 -18.80
CA THR A 275 -4.89 -11.25 -19.39
C THR A 275 -4.34 -10.28 -20.45
N ALA A 276 -5.17 -9.84 -21.39
CA ALA A 276 -4.80 -8.81 -22.36
C ALA A 276 -4.40 -7.51 -21.66
N GLY A 277 -5.06 -7.18 -20.54
CA GLY A 277 -4.67 -6.07 -19.68
C GLY A 277 -3.25 -6.19 -19.12
N ILE A 278 -2.81 -7.39 -18.70
CA ILE A 278 -1.43 -7.63 -18.24
C ILE A 278 -0.44 -7.45 -19.39
N LEU A 279 -0.73 -8.01 -20.56
CA LEU A 279 0.14 -7.92 -21.73
C LEU A 279 0.26 -6.47 -22.24
N LEU A 280 -0.83 -5.70 -22.24
CA LEU A 280 -0.79 -4.27 -22.53
C LEU A 280 0.11 -3.52 -21.53
N LYS A 281 0.10 -3.87 -20.23
CA LYS A 281 1.03 -3.28 -19.25
C LYS A 281 2.47 -3.61 -19.60
N VAL A 282 2.79 -4.85 -19.97
CA VAL A 282 4.14 -5.23 -20.43
C VAL A 282 4.57 -4.36 -21.62
N GLN A 283 3.71 -4.22 -22.62
CA GLN A 283 3.97 -3.40 -23.80
C GLN A 283 4.18 -1.91 -23.46
N LEU A 284 3.36 -1.35 -22.57
CA LEU A 284 3.50 0.03 -22.13
C LEU A 284 4.79 0.26 -21.35
N LEU A 285 5.32 -0.78 -20.68
CA LEU A 285 6.53 -0.73 -19.87
C LEU A 285 7.83 -1.02 -20.65
N LEU A 286 7.76 -1.36 -21.94
CA LEU A 286 8.94 -1.59 -22.78
C LEU A 286 9.99 -0.45 -22.73
N PRO A 287 9.64 0.84 -22.63
CA PRO A 287 10.64 1.90 -22.48
C PRO A 287 11.59 1.71 -21.29
N PHE A 288 11.14 1.06 -20.21
CA PHE A 288 12.01 0.73 -19.06
C PHE A 288 12.99 -0.40 -19.37
N LEU A 289 12.80 -1.19 -20.42
CA LEU A 289 13.76 -2.21 -20.85
C LEU A 289 14.92 -1.60 -21.64
N ASP A 290 14.64 -0.55 -22.43
CA ASP A 290 15.64 0.08 -23.30
C ASP A 290 16.46 1.15 -22.60
N ASN A 291 15.84 1.92 -21.70
CA ASN A 291 16.53 2.98 -21.00
C ASN A 291 15.88 3.29 -19.66
N ILE A 292 16.54 2.87 -18.57
CA ILE A 292 16.08 3.12 -17.19
C ILE A 292 16.58 4.49 -16.70
N ALA A 293 17.29 5.27 -17.54
CA ALA A 293 17.60 6.63 -17.19
C ALA A 293 16.30 7.34 -16.78
N PRO A 294 16.25 7.98 -15.60
CA PRO A 294 15.03 8.64 -15.17
C PRO A 294 14.63 9.63 -16.26
N LEU A 295 13.40 9.53 -16.78
CA LEU A 295 12.79 10.65 -17.49
C LEU A 295 12.82 11.80 -16.50
N ALA A 296 13.82 12.68 -16.59
CA ALA A 296 14.07 13.68 -15.56
C ALA A 296 12.97 14.75 -15.52
N VAL A 297 12.05 14.71 -16.48
CA VAL A 297 11.05 15.74 -16.70
C VAL A 297 9.68 15.20 -16.32
N ARG A 298 9.08 15.80 -15.29
CA ARG A 298 7.67 15.61 -14.95
C ARG A 298 6.83 15.90 -16.21
N PRO A 299 5.93 14.98 -16.62
CA PRO A 299 5.10 15.23 -17.77
C PRO A 299 4.27 16.49 -17.55
N ARG A 300 4.16 17.32 -18.59
CA ARG A 300 3.26 18.48 -18.60
C ARG A 300 1.82 17.99 -18.36
N GLN A 301 0.92 18.86 -17.87
CA GLN A 301 -0.49 18.48 -17.67
C GLN A 301 -1.16 17.97 -18.96
N SER A 302 -0.70 18.47 -20.11
CA SER A 302 -1.09 18.08 -21.46
C SER A 302 -0.47 16.78 -21.98
N ALA A 303 0.35 16.09 -21.18
CA ALA A 303 0.98 14.85 -21.63
C ALA A 303 -0.07 13.74 -21.86
N GLY A 304 0.25 12.84 -22.78
CA GLY A 304 -0.62 11.71 -23.12
C GLY A 304 -0.82 10.76 -21.94
N LEU A 305 -1.86 9.93 -22.00
CA LEU A 305 -2.15 8.94 -20.95
C LEU A 305 -0.99 7.96 -20.74
N LYS A 306 -0.31 7.57 -21.82
CA LYS A 306 0.89 6.72 -21.78
C LYS A 306 2.01 7.37 -20.96
N ASP A 307 2.29 8.65 -21.17
CA ASP A 307 3.35 9.37 -20.45
C ASP A 307 3.01 9.51 -18.96
N LYS A 308 1.73 9.73 -18.63
CA LYS A 308 1.25 9.78 -17.24
C LYS A 308 1.41 8.43 -16.55
N PHE A 309 1.07 7.34 -17.24
CA PHE A 309 1.27 5.97 -16.76
C PHE A 309 2.76 5.67 -16.53
N LEU A 310 3.63 5.95 -17.51
CA LEU A 310 5.08 5.74 -17.41
C LEU A 310 5.68 6.56 -16.26
N TRP A 311 5.31 7.84 -16.17
CA TRP A 311 5.75 8.70 -15.07
C TRP A 311 5.36 8.14 -13.72
N HIS A 312 4.12 7.65 -13.56
CA HIS A 312 3.68 7.04 -12.32
C HIS A 312 4.54 5.84 -11.91
N VAL A 313 4.86 4.95 -12.85
CA VAL A 313 5.72 3.78 -12.60
C VAL A 313 7.13 4.22 -12.21
N GLN A 314 7.66 5.23 -12.89
CA GLN A 314 8.98 5.78 -12.62
C GLN A 314 9.13 6.36 -11.22
N GLN A 315 8.07 6.96 -10.65
CA GLN A 315 8.12 7.49 -9.27
C GLN A 315 8.39 6.41 -8.23
N SER A 316 8.15 5.13 -8.55
CA SER A 316 8.33 4.05 -7.58
C SER A 316 8.61 2.72 -8.28
N THR A 317 9.71 2.64 -9.04
CA THR A 317 10.07 1.45 -9.82
C THR A 317 10.10 0.17 -8.97
N ASP A 318 10.64 0.21 -7.74
CA ASP A 318 10.70 -0.98 -6.88
C ASP A 318 9.30 -1.57 -6.61
N ARG A 319 8.31 -0.69 -6.42
CA ARG A 319 6.94 -1.05 -6.07
C ARG A 319 6.08 -1.44 -7.28
N LEU A 320 6.33 -0.80 -8.42
CA LEU A 320 5.42 -0.79 -9.58
C LEU A 320 5.96 -1.53 -10.80
N LEU A 321 7.27 -1.56 -11.03
CA LEU A 321 7.87 -2.17 -12.21
C LEU A 321 7.94 -3.71 -12.03
N PRO A 322 7.26 -4.53 -12.86
CA PRO A 322 7.31 -6.00 -12.76
C PRO A 322 8.70 -6.59 -13.02
N PHE A 323 9.48 -5.94 -13.90
CA PHE A 323 10.88 -6.29 -14.16
C PHE A 323 11.76 -5.82 -13.01
N GLN A 324 11.67 -6.52 -11.88
CA GLN A 324 12.18 -5.99 -10.61
C GLN A 324 13.69 -5.77 -10.65
N ASP A 325 14.44 -6.57 -11.39
CA ASP A 325 15.90 -6.40 -11.60
C ASP A 325 16.26 -5.04 -12.19
N LEU A 326 15.32 -4.42 -12.91
CA LEU A 326 15.48 -3.10 -13.52
C LEU A 326 15.07 -1.96 -12.57
N ALA A 327 14.48 -2.27 -11.41
CA ALA A 327 14.13 -1.25 -10.44
C ALA A 327 15.38 -0.60 -9.83
N ILE A 328 15.30 0.70 -9.56
CA ILE A 328 16.46 1.53 -9.15
C ILE A 328 17.22 0.92 -7.96
N SER A 329 16.53 0.58 -6.87
CA SER A 329 17.21 0.06 -5.67
C SER A 329 17.89 -1.29 -5.96
N ARG A 330 17.29 -2.11 -6.83
CA ARG A 330 17.85 -3.41 -7.21
C ARG A 330 19.03 -3.32 -8.16
N ARG A 331 18.99 -2.42 -9.13
CA ARG A 331 20.15 -2.20 -10.00
C ARG A 331 21.40 -1.84 -9.21
N LEU A 332 21.24 -1.05 -8.15
CA LEU A 332 22.35 -0.65 -7.29
C LEU A 332 22.88 -1.84 -6.47
N ILE A 333 22.00 -2.69 -5.91
CA ILE A 333 22.45 -3.84 -5.12
C ILE A 333 23.05 -4.97 -5.99
N LEU A 334 22.59 -5.10 -7.23
CA LEU A 334 23.07 -6.08 -8.21
C LEU A 334 24.29 -5.59 -9.01
N ALA A 335 24.72 -4.34 -8.83
CA ALA A 335 25.87 -3.78 -9.53
C ALA A 335 27.18 -4.50 -9.13
N ASP A 336 28.20 -4.32 -9.97
CA ASP A 336 29.54 -4.82 -9.69
C ASP A 336 30.06 -4.32 -8.34
N GLY A 337 30.70 -5.21 -7.58
CA GLY A 337 31.13 -4.95 -6.20
C GLY A 337 30.00 -4.99 -5.17
N GLY A 338 28.74 -5.15 -5.59
CA GLY A 338 27.60 -5.38 -4.69
C GLY A 338 27.62 -6.77 -4.04
N PRO A 339 26.70 -7.04 -3.10
CA PRO A 339 26.65 -8.31 -2.35
C PRO A 339 26.42 -9.56 -3.20
N TYR A 340 25.81 -9.39 -4.37
CA TYR A 340 25.49 -10.47 -5.30
C TYR A 340 26.54 -10.65 -6.40
N SER A 341 27.57 -9.79 -6.45
CA SER A 341 28.68 -9.95 -7.39
C SER A 341 29.43 -11.28 -7.15
N PRO A 342 30.07 -11.88 -8.18
CA PRO A 342 30.80 -13.14 -8.02
C PRO A 342 31.82 -13.13 -6.86
N ALA A 343 32.46 -11.98 -6.61
CA ALA A 343 33.45 -11.80 -5.54
C ALA A 343 32.84 -11.84 -4.13
N HIS A 344 31.54 -11.57 -3.97
CA HIS A 344 30.89 -11.42 -2.67
C HIS A 344 29.72 -12.38 -2.45
N LEU A 345 29.22 -13.02 -3.51
CA LEU A 345 28.07 -13.93 -3.51
C LEU A 345 28.20 -15.05 -2.46
N ARG A 346 29.41 -15.60 -2.30
CA ARG A 346 29.73 -16.68 -1.34
C ARG A 346 30.52 -16.19 -0.13
N THR A 347 30.19 -15.01 0.38
CA THR A 347 30.87 -14.42 1.54
C THR A 347 29.89 -14.01 2.63
N ARG A 348 30.34 -14.02 3.88
CA ARG A 348 29.56 -13.49 5.01
C ARG A 348 29.25 -12.00 4.84
N ALA A 349 30.17 -11.23 4.27
CA ALA A 349 29.98 -9.81 3.98
C ALA A 349 28.88 -9.56 2.95
N GLY A 350 28.88 -10.31 1.84
CA GLY A 350 27.82 -10.27 0.83
C GLY A 350 26.47 -10.62 1.43
N PHE A 351 26.39 -11.72 2.19
CA PHE A 351 25.16 -12.13 2.86
C PHE A 351 24.65 -11.11 3.90
N PHE A 352 25.54 -10.55 4.72
CA PHE A 352 25.21 -9.48 5.68
C PHE A 352 24.60 -8.26 4.98
N SER A 353 25.22 -7.84 3.88
CA SER A 353 24.81 -6.68 3.10
C SER A 353 23.48 -6.91 2.37
N ALA A 354 23.29 -8.12 1.83
CA ALA A 354 22.03 -8.55 1.23
C ALA A 354 20.87 -8.52 2.25
N MET A 355 21.12 -8.95 3.49
CA MET A 355 20.14 -8.82 4.56
C MET A 355 19.84 -7.36 4.88
N ILE A 356 20.84 -6.49 5.04
CA ILE A 356 20.64 -5.04 5.27
C ILE A 356 19.80 -4.42 4.15
N PHE A 357 20.07 -4.78 2.89
CA PHE A 357 19.28 -4.30 1.77
C PHE A 357 17.80 -4.66 1.93
N TRP A 358 17.47 -5.94 1.99
CA TRP A 358 16.07 -6.38 2.02
C TRP A 358 15.33 -5.98 3.31
N SER A 359 16.03 -5.90 4.43
CA SER A 359 15.43 -5.63 5.74
C SER A 359 15.46 -4.17 6.18
N VAL A 360 16.30 -3.32 5.57
CA VAL A 360 16.48 -1.93 6.00
C VAL A 360 16.40 -0.98 4.81
N THR A 361 17.29 -1.10 3.83
CA THR A 361 17.49 -0.04 2.82
C THR A 361 16.70 -0.19 1.52
N PHE A 362 16.05 -1.34 1.25
CA PHE A 362 15.21 -1.55 0.06
C PHE A 362 14.11 -0.49 -0.05
N ASN A 363 14.06 0.24 -1.17
CA ASN A 363 13.13 1.35 -1.39
C ASN A 363 13.25 2.50 -0.34
N ALA A 364 14.36 2.57 0.39
CA ALA A 364 14.68 3.72 1.23
C ALA A 364 15.47 4.77 0.42
N PRO A 365 15.30 6.07 0.67
CA PRO A 365 16.05 7.12 -0.04
C PRO A 365 17.57 6.94 0.00
N ILE A 366 18.13 6.43 1.11
CA ILE A 366 19.58 6.30 1.28
C ILE A 366 20.24 5.44 0.20
N VAL A 367 19.58 4.38 -0.29
CA VAL A 367 20.18 3.48 -1.29
C VAL A 367 20.44 4.17 -2.62
N GLN A 368 19.73 5.28 -2.90
CA GLN A 368 19.84 6.03 -4.15
C GLN A 368 20.84 7.20 -4.06
N VAL A 369 21.45 7.41 -2.89
CA VAL A 369 22.45 8.47 -2.71
C VAL A 369 23.74 8.07 -3.40
N SER A 370 24.27 8.97 -4.24
CA SER A 370 25.55 8.76 -4.91
C SER A 370 26.67 8.52 -3.88
N GLY A 371 27.44 7.44 -4.08
CA GLY A 371 28.53 7.06 -3.18
C GLY A 371 28.11 6.26 -1.93
N PHE A 372 26.81 6.05 -1.68
CA PHE A 372 26.40 5.18 -0.58
C PHE A 372 26.78 3.72 -0.88
N PRO A 373 27.53 3.03 0.01
CA PRO A 373 27.99 1.67 -0.24
C PRO A 373 26.83 0.67 -0.22
N THR A 374 26.92 -0.33 -1.09
CA THR A 374 25.98 -1.47 -1.16
C THR A 374 26.53 -2.72 -0.49
N LEU A 375 27.83 -2.73 -0.17
CA LEU A 375 28.55 -3.81 0.50
C LEU A 375 29.15 -3.30 1.82
N PHE A 376 28.83 -4.00 2.90
CA PHE A 376 29.33 -3.79 4.26
C PHE A 376 30.04 -5.07 4.72
N ARG A 377 31.32 -4.98 5.10
CA ARG A 377 32.10 -6.13 5.56
C ARG A 377 31.89 -6.42 7.04
N SER A 378 31.42 -5.43 7.78
CA SER A 378 31.22 -5.51 9.22
C SER A 378 30.10 -4.57 9.68
N LEU A 379 29.74 -4.67 10.96
CA LEU A 379 28.86 -3.68 11.60
C LEU A 379 29.49 -2.28 11.64
N ALA A 380 30.83 -2.19 11.72
CA ALA A 380 31.53 -0.92 11.75
C ALA A 380 31.39 -0.19 10.40
N ASP A 381 31.57 -0.89 9.28
CA ASP A 381 31.39 -0.35 7.92
C ASP A 381 29.98 0.23 7.75
N TRP A 382 28.95 -0.48 8.24
CA TRP A 382 27.57 0.01 8.21
C TRP A 382 27.39 1.27 9.06
N LYS A 383 27.91 1.28 10.30
CA LYS A 383 27.83 2.43 11.21
C LYS A 383 28.54 3.65 10.62
N GLU A 384 29.72 3.47 10.04
CA GLU A 384 30.48 4.52 9.37
C GLU A 384 29.72 5.11 8.16
N ALA A 385 29.14 4.26 7.31
CA ALA A 385 28.35 4.70 6.16
C ALA A 385 27.10 5.51 6.58
N VAL A 386 26.45 5.12 7.68
CA VAL A 386 25.26 5.82 8.20
C VAL A 386 25.62 7.12 8.94
N GLU A 387 26.76 7.17 9.62
CA GLU A 387 27.22 8.36 10.37
C GLU A 387 27.36 9.59 9.47
N GLN A 388 27.75 9.40 8.21
CA GLN A 388 27.81 10.46 7.19
C GLN A 388 26.45 11.16 6.95
N PHE A 389 25.34 10.52 7.37
CA PHE A 389 23.97 11.00 7.19
C PHE A 389 23.20 11.16 8.50
N LYS A 390 23.86 11.23 9.66
CA LYS A 390 23.20 11.22 10.98
C LYS A 390 22.10 12.28 11.19
N GLU A 391 22.16 13.40 10.47
CA GLU A 391 21.16 14.47 10.50
C GLU A 391 19.86 14.12 9.77
N LYS A 392 19.81 12.99 9.07
CA LYS A 392 18.64 12.54 8.31
C LYS A 392 17.62 11.83 9.21
N GLN A 393 16.36 11.93 8.81
CA GLN A 393 15.24 11.32 9.50
C GLN A 393 15.24 9.78 9.37
N PRO A 394 14.65 9.01 10.31
CA PRO A 394 14.67 7.54 10.26
C PRO A 394 14.16 6.92 8.94
N ASN A 395 13.16 7.55 8.30
CA ASN A 395 12.59 7.09 7.03
C ASN A 395 13.54 7.24 5.82
N PHE A 396 14.62 8.03 5.97
CA PHE A 396 15.69 8.11 4.98
C PHE A 396 16.48 6.80 4.90
N PHE A 397 16.72 6.17 6.05
CA PHE A 397 17.46 4.92 6.19
C PHE A 397 16.59 3.68 5.97
N CYS A 398 15.34 3.75 6.41
CA CYS A 398 14.42 2.63 6.37
C CYS A 398 13.01 3.07 5.97
N ASN A 399 12.55 2.64 4.80
CA ASN A 399 11.15 2.78 4.42
C ASN A 399 10.33 1.61 4.99
N THR A 400 9.69 1.82 6.14
CA THR A 400 8.83 0.82 6.79
C THR A 400 7.61 0.41 5.96
N ASN A 401 7.27 1.19 4.92
CA ASN A 401 6.15 0.92 4.01
C ASN A 401 6.60 0.31 2.66
N ALA A 402 7.86 -0.10 2.52
CA ALA A 402 8.39 -0.62 1.26
C ALA A 402 7.60 -1.83 0.70
N TYR A 403 6.98 -2.62 1.58
CA TYR A 403 6.21 -3.82 1.22
C TYR A 403 4.69 -3.66 1.39
N GLY A 404 4.19 -2.46 1.67
CA GLY A 404 2.78 -2.21 1.99
C GLY A 404 2.61 -1.55 3.36
N PRO A 405 1.53 -1.84 4.11
CA PRO A 405 1.33 -1.28 5.44
C PRO A 405 2.52 -1.56 6.37
N CYS A 406 2.90 -0.55 7.15
CA CYS A 406 4.09 -0.48 8.01
C CYS A 406 4.48 -1.82 8.67
N VAL A 407 5.60 -2.39 8.24
CA VAL A 407 6.19 -3.60 8.87
C VAL A 407 7.00 -3.14 10.09
N THR A 408 6.52 -3.48 11.30
CA THR A 408 7.12 -3.04 12.58
C THR A 408 8.55 -3.52 12.76
N ASP A 409 8.87 -4.70 12.22
CA ASP A 409 10.17 -5.34 12.40
C ASP A 409 11.20 -4.86 11.38
N ARG A 410 10.84 -3.94 10.48
CA ARG A 410 11.76 -3.36 9.51
C ARG A 410 12.48 -2.16 10.13
N SER A 411 13.69 -2.36 10.65
CA SER A 411 14.40 -1.32 11.40
C SER A 411 15.92 -1.48 11.38
N PRO A 412 16.70 -0.39 11.26
CA PRO A 412 18.16 -0.43 11.46
C PRO A 412 18.58 -1.00 12.81
N LYS A 413 17.70 -0.94 13.83
CA LYS A 413 17.98 -1.48 15.17
C LYS A 413 18.21 -2.99 15.18
N ASN A 414 17.69 -3.71 14.18
CA ASN A 414 17.80 -5.16 14.08
C ASN A 414 19.15 -5.64 13.53
N ILE A 415 19.97 -4.73 12.99
CA ILE A 415 21.26 -5.07 12.38
C ILE A 415 22.21 -5.65 13.44
N GLU A 416 22.39 -4.92 14.55
CA GLU A 416 23.31 -5.31 15.62
C GLU A 416 22.77 -6.51 16.42
N SER A 417 21.46 -6.54 16.72
CA SER A 417 20.86 -7.59 17.54
C SER A 417 20.66 -8.92 16.81
N HIS A 418 20.50 -8.92 15.49
CA HIS A 418 20.12 -10.11 14.72
C HIS A 418 21.07 -10.37 13.56
N TYR A 419 21.23 -9.41 12.64
CA TYR A 419 21.86 -9.69 11.35
C TYR A 419 23.36 -9.95 11.46
N VAL A 420 24.07 -9.31 12.39
CA VAL A 420 25.48 -9.62 12.66
C VAL A 420 25.63 -11.07 13.15
N GLN A 421 24.83 -11.48 14.13
CA GLN A 421 24.89 -12.84 14.66
C GLN A 421 24.52 -13.89 13.60
N GLN A 422 23.56 -13.59 12.73
CA GLN A 422 23.14 -14.50 11.67
C GLN A 422 24.18 -14.60 10.55
N ALA A 423 24.81 -13.48 10.17
CA ALA A 423 25.81 -13.46 9.11
C ALA A 423 27.17 -14.00 9.57
N PHE A 424 27.57 -13.75 10.82
CA PHE A 424 28.93 -14.03 11.31
C PHE A 424 29.00 -15.09 12.41
N GLY A 425 27.94 -15.25 13.20
CA GLY A 425 27.89 -16.23 14.31
C GLY A 425 27.28 -17.58 13.95
N THR A 426 26.54 -17.68 12.84
CA THR A 426 25.90 -18.95 12.42
C THR A 426 26.76 -19.68 11.37
N PRO A 427 26.91 -21.01 11.46
CA PRO A 427 27.47 -21.81 10.37
C PRO A 427 26.55 -21.76 9.15
N LEU A 428 27.07 -21.28 8.02
CA LEU A 428 26.34 -21.18 6.74
C LEU A 428 27.09 -21.99 5.67
N PRO A 429 27.10 -23.33 5.77
CA PRO A 429 27.92 -24.17 4.90
C PRO A 429 27.55 -24.01 3.42
N TRP A 430 26.25 -23.87 3.08
CA TRP A 430 25.79 -23.59 1.72
C TRP A 430 26.32 -22.28 1.14
N LEU A 431 26.65 -21.30 1.99
CA LEU A 431 27.14 -20.00 1.57
C LEU A 431 28.64 -20.04 1.30
N LEU A 432 29.41 -20.70 2.17
CA LEU A 432 30.88 -20.65 2.17
C LEU A 432 31.53 -21.80 1.42
N ASP A 433 30.87 -22.95 1.31
CA ASP A 433 31.37 -24.11 0.59
C ASP A 433 30.71 -24.19 -0.80
N SER A 434 31.52 -24.05 -1.85
CA SER A 434 31.02 -24.15 -3.22
C SER A 434 30.56 -25.55 -3.61
N GLN A 435 30.98 -26.58 -2.88
CA GLN A 435 30.59 -27.97 -3.11
C GLN A 435 29.18 -28.28 -2.58
N ILE A 436 28.67 -27.46 -1.66
CA ILE A 436 27.33 -27.62 -1.09
C ILE A 436 26.34 -26.89 -1.99
N SER A 437 25.62 -27.66 -2.81
CA SER A 437 24.50 -27.16 -3.59
C SER A 437 23.21 -27.28 -2.79
N VAL A 438 22.42 -26.20 -2.74
CA VAL A 438 21.10 -26.18 -2.12
C VAL A 438 20.04 -25.81 -3.14
N SER A 439 18.86 -26.42 -3.00
CA SER A 439 17.71 -26.05 -3.84
C SER A 439 17.19 -24.65 -3.47
N PHE A 440 16.49 -24.00 -4.39
CA PHE A 440 15.79 -22.74 -4.12
C PHE A 440 14.89 -22.83 -2.88
N LYS A 441 14.11 -23.93 -2.77
CA LYS A 441 13.18 -24.12 -1.64
C LYS A 441 13.92 -24.27 -0.31
N THR A 442 15.01 -25.04 -0.30
CA THR A 442 15.86 -25.20 0.90
C THR A 442 16.46 -23.87 1.33
N LEU A 443 16.93 -23.05 0.39
CA LEU A 443 17.47 -21.73 0.68
C LEU A 443 16.37 -20.79 1.23
N PHE A 444 15.20 -20.77 0.60
CA PHE A 444 14.04 -20.02 1.07
C PHE A 444 13.61 -20.42 2.49
N ASP A 445 13.52 -21.73 2.77
CA ASP A 445 13.20 -22.24 4.11
C ASP A 445 14.26 -21.86 5.14
N THR A 446 15.53 -21.87 4.75
CA THR A 446 16.63 -21.40 5.61
C THR A 446 16.44 -19.93 5.97
N PHE A 447 16.11 -19.09 4.98
CA PHE A 447 15.90 -17.66 5.19
C PHE A 447 14.63 -17.33 5.97
N LYS A 448 13.61 -18.18 5.96
CA LYS A 448 12.41 -18.02 6.80
C LYS A 448 12.72 -18.16 8.29
N CYS A 449 13.74 -18.94 8.64
CA CYS A 449 14.17 -19.13 10.03
C CYS A 449 15.00 -17.95 10.56
N LEU A 450 15.29 -16.95 9.72
CA LEU A 450 16.06 -15.78 10.12
C LEU A 450 15.17 -14.77 10.86
N LYS A 451 15.57 -14.43 12.09
CA LYS A 451 14.96 -13.35 12.88
C LYS A 451 14.98 -12.03 12.11
N GLY A 452 13.88 -11.28 12.19
CA GLY A 452 13.74 -9.99 11.53
C GLY A 452 13.53 -10.05 10.02
N LEU A 453 13.47 -11.24 9.41
CA LEU A 453 13.05 -11.42 8.01
C LEU A 453 11.64 -12.02 7.97
N GLY A 454 10.69 -11.26 7.43
CA GLY A 454 9.37 -11.79 7.15
C GLY A 454 9.39 -12.74 5.95
N LEU A 455 8.36 -13.58 5.83
CA LEU A 455 8.21 -14.58 4.77
C LEU A 455 8.48 -14.03 3.35
N PHE A 456 7.94 -12.85 3.03
CA PHE A 456 8.17 -12.20 1.74
C PHE A 456 9.64 -11.78 1.56
N THR A 457 10.25 -11.18 2.59
CA THR A 457 11.66 -10.76 2.56
C THR A 457 12.59 -11.96 2.38
N SER A 458 12.31 -13.08 3.03
CA SER A 458 13.04 -14.34 2.85
C SER A 458 12.92 -14.88 1.43
N PHE A 459 11.73 -14.78 0.82
CA PHE A 459 11.53 -15.15 -0.58
C PHE A 459 12.37 -14.25 -1.51
N MET A 460 12.28 -12.94 -1.35
CA MET A 460 13.04 -11.99 -2.18
C MET A 460 14.55 -12.18 -2.06
N LEU A 461 15.05 -12.48 -0.86
CA LEU A 461 16.46 -12.79 -0.66
C LEU A 461 16.87 -14.07 -1.42
N ALA A 462 16.04 -15.11 -1.40
CA ALA A 462 16.29 -16.33 -2.18
C ALA A 462 16.23 -16.09 -3.70
N VAL A 463 15.30 -15.25 -4.16
CA VAL A 463 15.20 -14.81 -5.56
C VAL A 463 16.52 -14.19 -6.03
N ASP A 464 17.12 -13.30 -5.23
CA ASP A 464 18.36 -12.63 -5.62
C ASP A 464 19.55 -13.59 -5.73
N TYR A 465 19.64 -14.55 -4.81
CA TYR A 465 20.64 -15.60 -4.89
C TYR A 465 20.45 -16.52 -6.10
N ALA A 466 19.20 -16.75 -6.52
CA ALA A 466 18.91 -17.52 -7.72
C ALA A 466 19.25 -16.75 -9.01
N ILE A 467 18.95 -15.45 -9.03
CA ILE A 467 19.29 -14.55 -10.15
C ILE A 467 20.81 -14.41 -10.28
N ALA A 468 21.52 -14.28 -9.16
CA ALA A 468 22.98 -14.24 -9.11
C ALA A 468 23.65 -15.59 -9.42
N GLY A 469 22.88 -16.65 -9.66
CA GLY A 469 23.40 -17.97 -10.05
C GLY A 469 23.96 -18.82 -8.91
N LEU A 470 23.74 -18.45 -7.64
CA LEU A 470 24.14 -19.30 -6.51
C LEU A 470 23.31 -20.58 -6.45
N VAL A 471 22.01 -20.46 -6.72
CA VAL A 471 21.08 -21.60 -6.74
C VAL A 471 20.30 -21.60 -8.05
N ARG A 472 19.86 -22.79 -8.47
CA ARG A 472 19.01 -22.91 -9.66
C ARG A 472 17.65 -22.25 -9.37
N LYS A 473 17.14 -21.46 -10.33
CA LYS A 473 15.76 -20.95 -10.31
C LYS A 473 14.77 -22.11 -10.17
N PRO A 474 13.66 -21.96 -9.41
CA PRO A 474 12.66 -23.01 -9.29
C PRO A 474 11.97 -23.24 -10.65
N SER A 475 11.41 -24.43 -10.86
CA SER A 475 10.48 -24.65 -11.97
C SER A 475 9.18 -23.85 -11.74
N PRO A 476 8.35 -23.65 -12.77
CA PRO A 476 7.03 -23.01 -12.60
C PRO A 476 6.21 -23.67 -11.49
N ALA A 477 6.19 -25.01 -11.44
CA ALA A 477 5.50 -25.75 -10.39
C ALA A 477 6.10 -25.49 -8.99
N GLY A 478 7.43 -25.43 -8.89
CA GLY A 478 8.14 -25.11 -7.65
C GLY A 478 7.80 -23.71 -7.15
N LEU A 479 7.74 -22.72 -8.05
CA LEU A 479 7.36 -21.36 -7.69
C LEU A 479 5.86 -21.25 -7.37
N GLY A 480 4.98 -21.99 -8.07
CA GLY A 480 3.56 -22.07 -7.75
C GLY A 480 3.29 -22.52 -6.31
N LYS A 481 4.07 -23.50 -5.81
CA LYS A 481 4.00 -23.92 -4.39
C LYS A 481 4.38 -22.80 -3.43
N ILE A 482 5.41 -22.02 -3.78
CA ILE A 482 5.82 -20.87 -2.98
C ILE A 482 4.76 -19.75 -3.05
N VAL A 483 4.16 -19.51 -4.21
CA VAL A 483 3.05 -18.55 -4.35
C VAL A 483 1.87 -18.92 -3.44
N TRP A 484 1.52 -20.21 -3.37
CA TRP A 484 0.55 -20.75 -2.42
C TRP A 484 0.98 -20.53 -0.96
N GLU A 485 2.25 -20.77 -0.63
CA GLU A 485 2.79 -20.58 0.72
C GLU A 485 2.76 -19.10 1.15
N LEU A 486 3.10 -18.17 0.24
CA LEU A 486 3.12 -16.74 0.51
C LEU A 486 1.72 -16.16 0.76
N LYS A 487 0.70 -16.62 0.00
CA LYS A 487 -0.68 -16.07 0.01
C LYS A 487 -0.72 -14.55 -0.13
N LYS A 488 0.15 -14.00 -1.00
CA LYS A 488 0.30 -12.56 -1.26
C LYS A 488 -0.15 -12.17 -2.68
N GLY A 489 0.61 -11.28 -3.33
CA GLY A 489 0.25 -10.65 -4.59
C GLY A 489 0.14 -11.65 -5.74
N GLY A 490 1.08 -12.59 -5.89
CA GLY A 490 1.02 -13.62 -6.94
C GLY A 490 -0.31 -14.39 -6.94
N GLN A 491 -0.73 -14.93 -5.79
CA GLN A 491 -1.99 -15.67 -5.66
C GLN A 491 -3.21 -14.76 -5.90
N LYS A 492 -3.17 -13.51 -5.40
CA LYS A 492 -4.24 -12.53 -5.67
C LYS A 492 -4.35 -12.24 -7.17
N GLY A 493 -3.23 -12.13 -7.88
CA GLY A 493 -3.19 -11.94 -9.33
C GLY A 493 -3.85 -13.10 -10.06
N LEU A 494 -3.53 -14.35 -9.70
CA LEU A 494 -4.17 -15.53 -10.28
C LEU A 494 -5.69 -15.54 -10.04
N ARG A 495 -6.13 -15.18 -8.83
CA ARG A 495 -7.56 -15.05 -8.52
C ARG A 495 -8.24 -13.95 -9.35
N ASN A 496 -7.56 -12.83 -9.59
CA ASN A 496 -8.07 -11.75 -10.44
C ASN A 496 -8.18 -12.17 -11.92
N LEU A 497 -7.43 -13.19 -12.34
CA LEU A 497 -7.55 -13.84 -13.65
C LEU A 497 -8.58 -14.98 -13.67
N HIS A 498 -9.39 -15.09 -12.61
CA HIS A 498 -10.41 -16.13 -12.42
C HIS A 498 -9.89 -17.57 -12.39
N TYR A 499 -8.62 -17.80 -12.05
CA TYR A 499 -8.16 -19.14 -11.69
C TYR A 499 -8.67 -19.55 -10.30
N ASN A 500 -8.99 -20.83 -10.14
CA ASN A 500 -9.17 -21.44 -8.82
C ASN A 500 -7.80 -21.51 -8.12
N VAL A 501 -7.75 -21.05 -6.87
CA VAL A 501 -6.52 -20.98 -6.07
C VAL A 501 -6.81 -21.28 -4.59
N ASP A 502 -7.79 -22.15 -4.36
CA ASP A 502 -8.28 -22.46 -3.01
C ASP A 502 -7.47 -23.57 -2.34
N THR A 503 -6.74 -24.35 -3.15
CA THR A 503 -5.77 -25.36 -2.72
C THR A 503 -4.37 -25.08 -3.29
N GLU A 504 -3.37 -25.77 -2.73
CA GLU A 504 -2.00 -25.75 -3.25
C GLU A 504 -1.94 -26.22 -4.70
N GLN A 505 -2.58 -27.35 -4.99
CA GLN A 505 -2.55 -27.97 -6.32
C GLN A 505 -3.17 -27.05 -7.37
N GLU A 506 -4.34 -26.47 -7.10
CA GLU A 506 -4.98 -25.51 -8.01
C GLU A 506 -4.10 -24.26 -8.22
N THR A 507 -3.45 -23.75 -7.16
CA THR A 507 -2.54 -22.60 -7.28
C THR A 507 -1.31 -22.93 -8.13
N VAL A 508 -0.76 -24.13 -7.96
CA VAL A 508 0.38 -24.61 -8.76
C VAL A 508 -0.01 -24.73 -10.23
N GLU A 509 -1.15 -25.35 -10.53
CA GLU A 509 -1.66 -25.51 -11.89
C GLU A 509 -1.96 -24.16 -12.55
N ALA A 510 -2.65 -23.26 -11.84
CA ALA A 510 -2.93 -21.90 -12.30
C ALA A 510 -1.64 -21.13 -12.63
N PHE A 511 -0.63 -21.23 -11.77
CA PHE A 511 0.66 -20.57 -12.00
C PHE A 511 1.39 -21.14 -13.22
N CYS A 512 1.45 -22.48 -13.35
CA CYS A 512 2.06 -23.13 -14.51
C CYS A 512 1.35 -22.73 -15.81
N ASN A 513 0.02 -22.81 -15.85
CA ASN A 513 -0.76 -22.47 -17.04
C ASN A 513 -0.54 -21.02 -17.46
N PHE A 514 -0.56 -20.09 -16.50
CA PHE A 514 -0.32 -18.68 -16.79
C PHE A 514 1.13 -18.40 -17.23
N HIS A 515 2.13 -19.05 -16.61
CA HIS A 515 3.53 -18.93 -17.02
C HIS A 515 3.73 -19.41 -18.45
N THR A 516 3.25 -20.62 -18.79
CA THR A 516 3.30 -21.18 -20.15
C THR A 516 2.60 -20.26 -21.14
N TYR A 517 1.45 -19.71 -20.78
CA TYR A 517 0.74 -18.77 -21.64
C TYR A 517 1.59 -17.52 -21.94
N LEU A 518 2.18 -16.89 -20.92
CA LEU A 518 3.07 -15.73 -21.12
C LEU A 518 4.32 -16.08 -21.93
N GLU A 519 4.91 -17.25 -21.70
CA GLU A 519 6.10 -17.71 -22.42
C GLU A 519 5.85 -17.82 -23.93
N ASN A 520 4.65 -18.24 -24.32
CA ASN A 520 4.25 -18.36 -25.72
C ASN A 520 3.71 -17.06 -26.32
N CYS A 521 3.14 -16.16 -25.52
CA CYS A 521 2.56 -14.91 -26.02
C CYS A 521 3.55 -13.75 -26.13
N ILE A 522 4.63 -13.76 -25.33
CA ILE A 522 5.60 -12.67 -25.35
C ILE A 522 6.75 -13.03 -26.30
N GLY A 523 6.98 -12.16 -27.30
CA GLY A 523 8.03 -12.33 -28.29
C GLY A 523 9.42 -12.49 -27.66
N GLN A 524 10.27 -13.30 -28.29
CA GLN A 524 11.58 -13.69 -27.77
C GLN A 524 12.47 -12.50 -27.42
N ARG A 525 12.51 -11.48 -28.28
CA ARG A 525 13.29 -10.25 -28.06
C ARG A 525 12.88 -9.51 -26.78
N ILE A 526 11.57 -9.44 -26.50
CA ILE A 526 11.07 -8.81 -25.27
C ILE A 526 11.39 -9.68 -24.06
N LYS A 527 11.23 -11.00 -24.18
CA LYS A 527 11.59 -11.96 -23.13
C LYS A 527 13.05 -11.82 -22.72
N GLU A 528 13.97 -11.73 -23.68
CA GLU A 528 15.40 -11.51 -23.42
C GLU A 528 15.66 -10.19 -22.70
N LYS A 529 15.09 -9.09 -23.20
CA LYS A 529 15.27 -7.75 -22.60
C LYS A 529 14.77 -7.66 -21.16
N MET A 530 13.65 -8.31 -20.84
CA MET A 530 13.13 -8.33 -19.47
C MET A 530 13.65 -9.48 -18.60
N MET A 531 14.55 -10.31 -19.16
CA MET A 531 15.05 -11.53 -18.53
C MET A 531 13.92 -12.44 -18.05
N PHE A 532 12.96 -12.71 -18.94
CA PHE A 532 11.74 -13.45 -18.62
C PHE A 532 12.05 -14.80 -17.98
N ASP A 533 11.46 -15.01 -16.82
CA ASP A 533 11.52 -16.26 -16.08
C ASP A 533 10.29 -16.38 -15.17
N VAL A 534 10.30 -17.42 -14.33
CA VAL A 534 9.25 -17.67 -13.35
C VAL A 534 9.06 -16.52 -12.35
N PHE A 535 10.11 -15.79 -11.98
CA PHE A 535 10.02 -14.65 -11.06
C PHE A 535 9.34 -13.46 -11.72
N ILE A 536 9.64 -13.20 -13.01
CA ILE A 536 8.93 -12.17 -13.78
C ILE A 536 7.43 -12.45 -13.84
N THR A 537 7.03 -13.72 -14.04
CA THR A 537 5.60 -14.11 -13.98
C THR A 537 4.97 -13.82 -12.62
N GLU A 538 5.64 -14.18 -11.51
CA GLU A 538 5.15 -13.86 -10.16
C GLU A 538 5.02 -12.35 -9.95
N HIS A 539 6.03 -11.58 -10.35
CA HIS A 539 6.03 -10.14 -10.17
C HIS A 539 4.95 -9.44 -11.00
N LEU A 540 4.68 -9.91 -12.22
CA LEU A 540 3.57 -9.44 -13.05
C LEU A 540 2.23 -9.61 -12.33
N LEU A 541 1.95 -10.82 -11.83
CA LEU A 541 0.74 -11.11 -11.05
C LEU A 541 0.65 -10.26 -9.77
N CYS A 542 1.77 -10.11 -9.07
CA CYS A 542 1.85 -9.39 -7.80
C CYS A 542 1.63 -7.88 -7.96
N LYS A 543 2.11 -7.29 -9.06
CA LYS A 543 2.05 -5.84 -9.30
C LYS A 543 0.89 -5.42 -10.18
N ASP A 544 0.20 -6.35 -10.86
CA ASP A 544 -0.92 -6.06 -11.76
C ASP A 544 -1.93 -5.05 -11.17
N SER A 545 -2.49 -5.37 -10.00
CA SER A 545 -3.47 -4.51 -9.34
C SER A 545 -2.96 -3.12 -8.93
N ARG A 546 -1.63 -2.92 -8.85
CA ARG A 546 -1.02 -1.61 -8.55
C ARG A 546 -0.90 -0.74 -9.80
N LEU A 547 -0.99 -1.34 -10.98
CA LEU A 547 -0.94 -0.68 -12.28
C LEU A 547 -2.35 -0.37 -12.82
N GLU A 548 -3.41 -0.77 -12.11
CA GLU A 548 -4.83 -0.49 -12.43
C GLU A 548 -5.26 0.96 -12.10
N LEU A 549 -4.53 1.91 -12.67
CA LEU A 549 -4.75 3.35 -12.49
C LEU A 549 -5.89 3.85 -13.39
N LYS A 550 -6.43 5.03 -13.07
CA LYS A 550 -7.42 5.70 -13.93
C LYS A 550 -6.91 5.87 -15.37
N ASP A 551 -5.64 6.24 -15.53
CA ASP A 551 -5.03 6.44 -16.84
C ASP A 551 -4.86 5.11 -17.59
N PHE A 552 -4.52 4.03 -16.89
CA PHE A 552 -4.44 2.68 -17.49
C PHE A 552 -5.81 2.20 -17.96
N LYS A 553 -6.87 2.40 -17.17
CA LYS A 553 -8.24 2.02 -17.57
C LYS A 553 -8.67 2.74 -18.85
N GLN A 554 -8.32 4.02 -18.98
CA GLN A 554 -8.59 4.77 -20.21
C GLN A 554 -7.76 4.27 -21.40
N LEU A 555 -6.48 3.94 -21.19
CA LEU A 555 -5.64 3.29 -22.20
C LEU A 555 -6.25 1.96 -22.65
N LYS A 556 -6.67 1.10 -21.72
CA LYS A 556 -7.32 -0.18 -22.03
C LYS A 556 -8.54 0.01 -22.93
N THR A 557 -9.40 0.99 -22.61
CA THR A 557 -10.57 1.34 -23.45
C THR A 557 -10.16 1.86 -24.83
N MET A 558 -9.11 2.68 -24.92
CA MET A 558 -8.67 3.31 -26.17
C MET A 558 -8.05 2.31 -27.16
N TYR A 559 -7.23 1.38 -26.66
CA TYR A 559 -6.62 0.36 -27.50
C TYR A 559 -7.69 -0.65 -27.95
N GLY A 560 -8.66 -0.97 -27.10
CA GLY A 560 -9.70 -1.95 -27.41
C GLY A 560 -9.14 -3.38 -27.44
N MET A 561 -9.95 -4.34 -27.01
CA MET A 561 -9.49 -5.73 -26.78
C MET A 561 -8.84 -6.38 -28.00
N LYS A 562 -9.51 -6.30 -29.16
CA LYS A 562 -9.04 -6.96 -30.39
C LYS A 562 -7.69 -6.43 -30.88
N LYS A 563 -7.46 -5.11 -30.79
CA LYS A 563 -6.18 -4.54 -31.22
C LYS A 563 -5.04 -4.87 -30.26
N ILE A 564 -5.33 -5.12 -28.99
CA ILE A 564 -4.32 -5.53 -28.01
C ILE A 564 -3.81 -6.92 -28.40
N GLU A 565 -4.71 -7.86 -28.65
CA GLU A 565 -4.35 -9.21 -29.11
C GLU A 565 -3.52 -9.15 -30.41
N ASP A 566 -4.05 -8.49 -31.44
CA ASP A 566 -3.34 -8.34 -32.72
C ASP A 566 -1.95 -7.69 -32.56
N SER A 567 -1.85 -6.64 -31.72
CA SER A 567 -0.58 -5.96 -31.45
C SER A 567 0.40 -6.82 -30.69
N ILE A 568 -0.06 -7.66 -29.74
CA ILE A 568 0.82 -8.54 -28.98
C ILE A 568 1.37 -9.64 -29.89
N PHE A 569 0.53 -10.24 -30.72
CA PHE A 569 0.98 -11.24 -31.68
C PHE A 569 1.92 -10.64 -32.73
N SER A 570 1.76 -9.37 -33.10
CA SER A 570 2.73 -8.69 -33.99
C SER A 570 4.09 -8.40 -33.35
N LEU A 571 4.24 -8.52 -32.03
CA LEU A 571 5.54 -8.37 -31.35
C LEU A 571 6.42 -9.63 -31.49
N SER A 572 5.94 -10.69 -32.15
CA SER A 572 6.71 -11.93 -32.29
C SER A 572 7.82 -11.86 -33.33
N ASP A 573 7.67 -11.11 -34.44
CA ASP A 573 8.54 -11.32 -35.61
C ASP A 573 9.04 -10.06 -36.36
N ASP A 574 8.45 -8.87 -36.18
CA ASP A 574 8.86 -7.68 -36.93
C ASP A 574 9.51 -6.60 -36.03
N VAL A 575 10.85 -6.68 -35.85
CA VAL A 575 11.89 -5.61 -35.79
C VAL A 575 13.21 -6.21 -35.32
#